data_AF-A0A6N9JSR7-F1
#
_entry.id   AF-A0A6N9JSR7-F1
#
_cell.length_a   1.000
_cell.length_b   1.000
_cell.length_c   1.000
_cell.angle_alpha   90.00
_cell.angle_beta   90.00
_cell.angle_gamma   90.00
#
_symmetry.space_group_name_H-M   'P 1'
#
loop_
_entity.id
_entity.type
_entity.pdbx_description
1 polymer ?
#
loop_
_entity_poly.entity_id
_entity_poly.type
_entity_poly.pdbx_seq_one_letter_code
_entity_poly.pdbx_strand_id
1 'polypeptide(L)' 'MKRSDYAFSCGGCICNHCANSVETIDNCTGEAKEPCFVCDECRWYDGDTKNPDKWKQECDEYIITEEQAKRNRKKFKIVK' A
#
# COMPACT_ATOMS: atom_id res chain seq x y z
N MET A 1 5.03 -5.97 -10.97
CA MET A 1 3.61 -6.26 -11.30
C MET A 1 3.01 -5.01 -11.91
N LYS A 2 2.18 -5.16 -12.94
CA LYS A 2 1.45 -4.05 -13.58
C LYS A 2 0.14 -3.83 -12.85
N ARG A 3 -0.38 -2.61 -12.86
CA ARG A 3 -1.67 -2.26 -12.22
C ARG A 3 -2.85 -3.10 -12.73
N SER A 4 -2.80 -3.47 -14.02
CA SER A 4 -3.75 -4.37 -14.67
C SER A 4 -3.82 -5.77 -14.06
N ASP A 5 -2.81 -6.16 -13.26
CA ASP A 5 -2.74 -7.50 -12.66
C ASP A 5 -3.64 -7.62 -11.42
N TYR A 6 -4.29 -6.54 -10.99
CA TYR A 6 -5.11 -6.48 -9.78
C TYR A 6 -6.60 -6.28 -10.10
N ALA A 7 -7.47 -6.93 -9.33
CA ALA A 7 -8.92 -6.85 -9.50
C ALA A 7 -9.51 -5.45 -9.20
N PHE A 8 -8.75 -4.59 -8.52
CA PHE A 8 -9.11 -3.21 -8.23
C PHE A 8 -7.91 -2.29 -8.48
N SER A 9 -8.22 -1.05 -8.88
CA SER A 9 -7.26 -0.05 -9.38
C SER A 9 -6.08 0.21 -8.45
N CYS A 10 -6.32 0.16 -7.13
CA CYS A 10 -5.31 0.38 -6.11
C CYS A 10 -4.64 -0.91 -5.62
N GLY A 11 -5.00 -2.11 -6.09
CA GLY A 11 -4.58 -3.38 -5.45
C GLY A 11 -3.09 -3.66 -5.44
N GLY A 12 -2.33 -3.03 -6.35
CA GLY A 12 -0.87 -3.11 -6.38
C GLY A 12 -0.14 -1.93 -5.74
N CYS A 13 -0.85 -0.97 -5.16
CA CYS A 13 -0.24 0.19 -4.52
C CYS A 13 0.43 -0.23 -3.21
N ILE A 14 1.67 0.22 -2.99
CA ILE A 14 2.38 -0.07 -1.73
C ILE A 14 1.69 0.57 -0.52
N CYS A 15 0.93 1.67 -0.71
CA CYS A 15 0.23 2.37 0.36
C CYS A 15 -0.82 1.50 1.07
N ASN A 16 -1.40 0.50 0.40
CA ASN A 16 -2.34 -0.45 1.03
C ASN A 16 -1.72 -1.22 2.19
N HIS A 17 -0.40 -1.36 2.20
CA HIS A 17 0.36 -2.10 3.20
C HIS A 17 1.36 -1.20 3.92
N CYS A 18 1.10 0.11 3.97
CA CYS A 18 1.94 1.09 4.61
C CYS A 18 1.35 1.47 5.98
N ALA A 19 2.11 1.32 7.05
CA ALA A 19 1.68 1.71 8.39
C ALA A 19 1.38 3.22 8.52
N ASN A 20 2.07 4.06 7.74
CA ASN A 20 1.83 5.50 7.72
C ASN A 20 0.55 5.88 6.97
N SER A 21 0.04 5.02 6.07
CA SER A 21 -1.21 5.33 5.37
C SER A 21 -2.38 5.10 6.30
N VAL A 22 -3.20 6.13 6.49
CA VAL A 22 -4.46 6.02 7.26
C VAL A 22 -5.51 5.15 6.56
N GLU A 23 -5.30 4.86 5.28
CA GLU A 23 -6.16 4.07 4.39
C GLU A 23 -5.59 2.66 4.15
N THR A 24 -4.59 2.27 4.92
CA THR A 24 -4.02 0.92 4.89
C THR A 24 -5.09 -0.13 5.17
N ILE A 25 -5.03 -1.26 4.44
CA ILE A 25 -5.98 -2.36 4.61
C ILE A 25 -5.56 -3.34 5.70
N ASP A 26 -4.31 -3.23 6.17
CA ASP A 26 -3.76 -4.10 7.21
C ASP A 26 -4.04 -3.54 8.60
N ASN A 27 -4.12 -4.41 9.60
CA ASN A 27 -4.24 -3.97 10.99
C ASN A 27 -2.85 -3.63 11.55
N CYS A 28 -2.56 -2.34 11.69
CA CYS A 28 -1.23 -1.83 12.09
C CYS A 28 -1.29 -0.73 13.17
N THR A 29 -2.23 -0.87 14.12
CA THR A 29 -2.40 0.09 15.23
C THR A 29 -1.09 0.28 16.01
N GLY A 30 -0.58 1.52 16.06
CA GLY A 30 0.66 1.86 16.77
C GLY A 30 1.95 1.63 15.97
N GLU A 31 1.86 1.21 14.71
CA GLU A 31 3.04 1.04 13.82
C GLU A 31 3.36 2.33 13.02
N ALA A 32 2.36 3.21 12.87
CA ALA A 32 2.50 4.47 12.16
C ALA A 32 3.46 5.43 12.87
N LYS A 33 4.34 6.09 12.12
CA LYS A 33 5.17 7.21 12.62
C LYS A 33 4.51 8.55 12.34
N GLU A 34 4.17 8.78 11.08
CA GLU A 34 3.54 10.02 10.61
C GLU A 34 2.38 9.64 9.69
N PRO A 35 1.14 10.07 9.96
CA PRO A 35 -0.02 9.71 9.15
C PRO A 35 0.02 10.42 7.78
N CYS A 36 -0.31 9.69 6.72
CA CYS A 36 -0.40 10.22 5.37
C CYS A 36 -1.73 9.85 4.68
N PHE A 37 -2.24 10.79 3.89
CA PHE A 37 -3.52 10.74 3.17
C PHE A 37 -3.29 10.78 1.65
N VAL A 38 -2.22 10.15 1.19
CA VAL A 38 -1.79 10.24 -0.22
C VAL A 38 -2.81 9.59 -1.16
N CYS A 39 -3.63 8.65 -0.68
CA CYS A 39 -4.63 7.99 -1.53
C CYS A 39 -5.94 8.79 -1.64
N ASP A 40 -6.29 9.63 -0.66
CA ASP A 40 -7.47 10.52 -0.74
C ASP A 40 -7.46 11.46 -1.96
N GLU A 41 -6.28 11.92 -2.42
CA GLU A 41 -6.12 12.75 -3.63
C GLU A 41 -5.73 11.93 -4.87
N CYS A 42 -5.88 10.60 -4.82
CA CYS A 42 -5.55 9.72 -5.93
C CYS A 42 -6.80 9.37 -6.71
N ARG A 43 -6.82 9.72 -8.00
CA ARG A 43 -7.93 9.41 -8.92
C ARG A 43 -8.36 7.94 -8.98
N TRP A 44 -7.45 7.05 -8.60
CA TRP A 44 -7.67 5.60 -8.64
C TRP A 44 -8.28 5.06 -7.35
N TYR A 45 -8.14 5.81 -6.27
CA TYR A 45 -8.71 5.48 -4.98
C TYR A 45 -10.10 6.10 -4.83
N ASP A 46 -10.24 7.40 -5.12
CA ASP A 46 -11.51 8.14 -5.04
C ASP A 46 -12.44 7.98 -6.27
N GLY A 47 -11.88 7.61 -7.42
CA GLY A 47 -12.59 7.55 -8.70
C GLY A 47 -12.83 8.90 -9.41
N ASP A 48 -12.39 10.03 -8.84
CA ASP A 48 -12.50 11.35 -9.46
C ASP A 48 -11.37 11.58 -10.48
N THR A 49 -11.76 11.67 -11.75
CA THR A 49 -10.84 11.93 -12.86
C THR A 49 -10.14 13.29 -12.81
N LYS A 50 -10.59 14.23 -11.97
CA LYS A 50 -9.92 15.52 -11.72
C LYS A 50 -8.65 15.36 -10.88
N ASN A 51 -8.57 14.31 -10.08
CA ASN A 51 -7.44 14.08 -9.20
C ASN A 51 -6.25 13.48 -9.96
N PRO A 52 -5.02 13.68 -9.46
CA PRO A 52 -3.82 13.13 -10.08
C PRO A 52 -3.72 11.59 -9.93
N ASP A 53 -2.95 10.94 -10.80
CA ASP A 53 -2.51 9.56 -10.58
C ASP A 53 -1.37 9.55 -9.54
N LYS A 54 -1.66 9.06 -8.33
CA LYS A 54 -0.70 8.94 -7.23
C LYS A 54 -0.33 7.49 -6.94
N TRP A 55 -0.53 6.56 -7.89
CA TRP A 55 -0.18 5.16 -7.69
C TRP A 55 1.32 4.99 -7.47
N LYS A 56 1.72 4.53 -6.28
CA LYS A 56 3.12 4.35 -5.89
C LYS A 56 3.54 2.89 -5.91
N GLN A 57 4.71 2.64 -6.50
CA GLN A 57 5.44 1.37 -6.36
C GLN A 57 6.61 1.48 -5.37
N GLU A 58 7.08 2.70 -5.11
CA GLU A 58 8.18 3.02 -4.20
C GLU A 58 7.86 4.33 -3.46
N CYS A 59 8.31 4.45 -2.21
CA CYS A 59 8.11 5.63 -1.35
C CYS A 59 9.11 5.62 -0.19
N ASP A 60 9.80 6.73 0.06
CA ASP A 60 10.83 6.81 1.11
C ASP A 60 10.25 6.74 2.53
N GLU A 61 9.01 7.20 2.68
CA GLU A 61 8.26 7.15 3.95
C GLU A 61 7.50 5.83 4.13
N TYR A 62 7.73 4.85 3.25
CA TYR A 62 7.04 3.56 3.33
C TYR A 62 7.51 2.77 4.56
N ILE A 63 6.54 2.40 5.41
CA ILE A 63 6.76 1.50 6.54
C ILE A 63 5.88 0.28 6.31
N ILE A 64 6.51 -0.87 6.09
CA ILE A 64 5.77 -2.14 5.96
C ILE A 64 5.07 -2.48 7.27
N THR A 65 3.80 -2.86 7.20
CA THR A 65 3.05 -3.34 8.37
C THR A 65 3.59 -4.70 8.83
N GLU A 66 3.47 -5.00 10.13
CA GLU A 66 3.85 -6.33 10.64
C GLU A 66 3.01 -7.45 10.02
N GLU A 67 1.73 -7.17 9.72
CA GLU A 67 0.87 -8.11 9.02
C GLU A 67 1.40 -8.45 7.62
N GLN A 68 1.74 -7.43 6.83
CA GLN A 68 2.30 -7.65 5.51
C GLN A 68 3.71 -8.26 5.57
N ALA A 69 4.53 -7.86 6.55
CA ALA A 69 5.84 -8.46 6.77
C ALA A 69 5.72 -9.97 7.07
N LYS A 70 4.75 -10.39 7.89
CA LYS A 70 4.47 -11.82 8.14
C LYS A 70 4.02 -12.54 6.88
N ARG A 71 3.14 -11.94 6.07
CA ARG A 71 2.71 -12.51 4.77
C ARG A 71 3.90 -12.66 3.81
N ASN A 72 4.77 -11.67 3.73
CA ASN A 72 5.97 -11.71 2.90
C ASN A 72 6.96 -12.77 3.38
N ARG A 73 7.19 -12.90 4.70
CA ARG A 73 8.07 -13.92 5.28
C ARG A 73 7.65 -15.35 4.90
N LYS A 74 6.34 -15.62 4.86
CA LYS A 74 5.79 -16.93 4.44
C LYS A 74 6.08 -17.29 2.98
N LYS A 75 6.39 -16.32 2.13
CA LYS A 75 6.69 -16.54 0.70
C LYS A 75 8.13 -17.01 0.48
N PHE A 76 9.05 -16.74 1.40
CA PHE A 76 10.40 -17.27 1.32
C PHE A 76 10.37 -18.78 1.55
N LYS A 77 10.82 -19.53 0.54
CA LYS A 77 11.08 -20.97 0.65
C LYS A 77 12.58 -21.16 0.78
N ILE A 78 13.01 -21.99 1.73
CA ILE A 78 14.39 -22.46 1.79
C ILE A 78 14.59 -23.37 0.58
N VAL A 79 15.46 -22.97 -0.33
CA VAL A 79 15.95 -23.83 -1.42
C VAL A 79 17.07 -24.68 -0.81
N LYS A 80 16.88 -26.00 -0.83
CA LYS A 80 17.87 -27.00 -0.37
C LYS A 80 18.71 -27.47 -1.53
#